data_AF-A0A0J5FQ49-F1
#
_entry.id   AF-A0A0J5FQ49-F1
#
_cell.length_a   1.000
_cell.length_b   1.000
_cell.length_c   1.000
_cell.angle_alpha   90.00
_cell.angle_beta   90.00
_cell.angle_gamma   90.00
#
_symmetry.space_group_name_H-M   'P 1'
#
loop_
_entity.id
_entity.type
_entity.pdbx_description
1 polymer ?
#
loop_
_entity_poly.entity_id
_entity_poly.type
_entity_poly.pdbx_seq_one_letter_code
_entity_poly.pdbx_strand_id
1 'polypeptide(L)'
;MKLGIGTLGIGTMKKMPLIVSLIIGINLGWWGHRSLFLNEITNLKQQHAAQLVAINQKASSETLAAIQQMKTAQNRVAELDEYYSGKLAHVTEENSVLRADIAAGHRRVQIAAANLATCQLTQNRDTGTRSVGDGTQVELTAKAGRTIYDIRAGIIGDQAKLDYLQQYVRDVVRQCKPE
;
A
#
# COMPACT_ATOMS: atom_id res chain seq x y z
N MET A 1 -80.59 3.93 29.26
CA MET A 1 -81.64 4.93 28.92
C MET A 1 -81.16 6.29 29.41
N LYS A 2 -81.35 7.35 28.61
CA LYS A 2 -81.10 8.78 28.84
C LYS A 2 -79.67 9.31 28.56
N LEU A 3 -79.50 9.73 27.30
CA LEU A 3 -78.72 10.92 26.94
C LEU A 3 -79.29 12.14 27.69
N GLY A 4 -78.46 12.80 28.49
CA GLY A 4 -78.75 14.10 29.10
C GLY A 4 -78.05 15.20 28.33
N ILE A 5 -78.76 15.84 27.40
CA ILE A 5 -78.31 17.06 26.74
C ILE A 5 -78.52 18.20 27.74
N GLY A 6 -77.45 18.59 28.43
CA GLY A 6 -77.44 19.73 29.34
C GLY A 6 -77.70 21.02 28.58
N THR A 7 -78.71 21.75 29.02
CA THR A 7 -79.18 23.04 28.50
C THR A 7 -78.03 24.07 28.41
N LEU A 8 -77.56 24.33 27.19
CA LEU A 8 -76.63 25.42 26.89
C LEU A 8 -77.40 26.75 26.97
N GLY A 9 -77.31 27.42 28.11
CA GLY A 9 -78.03 28.66 28.40
C GLY A 9 -77.69 29.80 27.43
N ILE A 10 -78.70 30.62 27.13
CA ILE A 10 -78.71 31.78 26.20
C ILE A 10 -77.51 32.74 26.35
N GLY A 11 -76.84 32.76 27.50
CA GLY A 11 -75.60 33.52 27.73
C GLY A 11 -74.36 33.02 26.98
N THR A 12 -74.34 31.77 26.48
CA THR A 12 -73.24 31.24 25.66
C THR A 12 -73.35 31.66 24.20
N MET A 13 -74.56 31.80 23.66
CA MET A 13 -74.79 32.21 22.25
C MET A 13 -74.27 33.61 21.93
N LYS A 14 -74.38 34.56 22.87
CA LYS A 14 -73.88 35.94 22.68
C LYS A 14 -72.34 36.04 22.78
N LYS A 15 -71.71 35.04 23.41
CA LYS A 15 -70.24 34.97 23.59
C LYS A 15 -69.54 34.08 22.53
N MET A 16 -70.29 33.26 21.78
CA MET A 16 -69.80 32.46 20.65
C MET A 16 -68.93 33.24 19.65
N PRO A 17 -69.33 34.43 19.13
CA PRO A 17 -68.50 35.14 18.14
C PRO A 17 -67.17 35.62 18.73
N LEU A 18 -67.13 35.93 20.03
CA LEU A 18 -65.92 36.35 20.75
C LEU A 18 -64.96 35.17 21.00
N ILE A 19 -65.49 33.98 21.28
CA ILE A 19 -64.67 32.78 21.47
C ILE A 19 -64.08 32.31 20.13
N VAL A 20 -64.87 32.38 19.05
CA VAL A 20 -64.41 32.00 17.71
C VAL A 20 -63.30 32.94 17.22
N SER A 21 -63.41 34.25 17.44
CA SER A 21 -62.35 35.19 17.04
C SER A 21 -61.04 34.98 17.82
N LEU A 22 -61.14 34.63 19.11
CA LEU A 22 -59.99 34.31 19.94
C LEU A 22 -59.27 33.04 19.43
N ILE A 23 -60.02 31.99 19.10
CA ILE A 23 -59.44 30.74 18.58
C ILE A 23 -58.78 30.98 17.24
N ILE A 24 -59.41 31.74 16.33
CA ILE A 24 -58.83 32.08 15.03
C ILE A 24 -57.53 32.89 15.20
N GLY A 25 -57.51 33.88 16.09
CA GLY A 25 -56.32 34.67 16.38
C GLY A 25 -55.16 33.84 16.93
N ILE A 26 -55.43 32.88 17.83
CA ILE A 26 -54.42 31.95 18.35
C ILE A 26 -53.88 31.05 17.24
N ASN A 27 -54.75 30.51 16.38
CA ASN A 27 -54.32 29.65 15.27
C ASN A 27 -53.50 30.43 14.24
N LEU A 28 -53.89 31.66 13.89
CA LEU A 28 -53.15 32.51 12.96
C LEU A 28 -51.81 32.98 13.55
N GLY A 29 -51.79 33.37 14.83
CA GLY A 29 -50.56 33.73 15.54
C GLY A 29 -49.58 32.55 15.63
N TRP A 30 -50.08 31.37 15.97
CA TRP A 30 -49.30 30.13 15.97
C TRP A 30 -48.78 29.78 14.56
N TRP A 31 -49.60 29.93 13.53
CA TRP A 31 -49.21 29.66 12.15
C TRP A 31 -48.13 30.64 11.64
N GLY A 32 -48.29 31.94 11.91
CA GLY A 32 -47.30 32.96 11.53
C GLY A 32 -45.98 32.83 12.30
N HIS A 33 -46.04 32.50 13.58
CA HIS A 33 -44.85 32.16 14.37
C HIS A 33 -44.18 30.92 13.76
N ARG A 34 -44.92 29.84 13.57
CA ARG A 34 -44.39 28.57 13.03
C ARG A 34 -43.77 28.73 11.64
N SER A 35 -44.37 29.52 10.75
CA SER A 35 -43.87 29.72 9.37
C SER A 35 -42.52 30.42 9.33
N LEU A 36 -42.29 31.38 10.23
CA LEU A 36 -41.00 32.07 10.35
C LEU A 36 -39.91 31.13 10.87
N PHE A 37 -40.19 30.36 11.93
CA PHE A 37 -39.21 29.43 12.50
C PHE A 37 -38.90 28.24 11.57
N LEU A 38 -39.84 27.82 10.73
CA LEU A 38 -39.61 26.74 9.77
C LEU A 38 -38.48 27.06 8.79
N ASN A 39 -38.39 28.31 8.30
CA ASN A 39 -37.38 28.74 7.35
C ASN A 39 -35.97 28.79 7.96
N GLU A 40 -35.85 29.22 9.22
CA GLU A 40 -34.57 29.22 9.93
C GLU A 40 -34.09 27.79 10.20
N ILE A 41 -35.00 26.90 10.60
CA ILE A 41 -34.68 25.49 10.86
C ILE A 41 -34.25 24.78 9.56
N THR A 42 -34.91 25.04 8.43
CA THR A 42 -34.53 24.44 7.15
C THR A 42 -33.18 24.96 6.68
N ASN A 43 -32.93 26.26 6.80
CA ASN A 43 -31.65 26.86 6.45
C ASN A 43 -30.49 26.31 7.29
N LEU A 44 -30.64 26.30 8.62
CA LEU A 44 -29.64 25.72 9.54
C LEU A 44 -29.36 24.25 9.22
N LYS A 45 -30.41 23.44 9.01
CA LYS A 45 -30.25 22.04 8.62
C LYS A 45 -29.51 21.89 7.30
N GLN A 46 -29.79 22.75 6.32
CA GLN A 46 -29.16 22.71 5.02
C GLN A 46 -27.69 23.14 5.08
N GLN A 47 -27.36 24.13 5.91
CA GLN A 47 -25.98 24.52 6.20
C GLN A 47 -25.20 23.37 6.86
N HIS A 48 -25.78 22.73 7.87
CA HIS A 48 -25.16 21.59 8.55
C HIS A 48 -24.97 20.40 7.60
N ALA A 49 -25.96 20.11 6.74
CA ALA A 49 -25.85 19.04 5.74
C ALA A 49 -24.76 19.36 4.70
N ALA A 50 -24.70 20.60 4.19
CA ALA A 50 -23.66 21.02 3.26
C ALA A 50 -22.26 20.98 3.89
N GLN A 51 -22.13 21.39 5.15
CA GLN A 51 -20.86 21.32 5.89
C GLN A 51 -20.41 19.87 6.12
N LEU A 52 -21.32 18.97 6.52
CA LEU A 52 -21.01 17.54 6.67
C LEU A 52 -20.55 16.94 5.33
N VAL A 53 -21.20 17.28 4.22
CA VAL A 53 -20.77 16.84 2.89
C VAL A 53 -19.39 17.40 2.55
N ALA A 54 -19.12 18.68 2.80
CA ALA A 54 -17.82 19.30 2.54
C ALA A 54 -16.68 18.69 3.38
N ILE A 55 -16.92 18.45 4.67
CA ILE A 55 -15.97 17.80 5.58
C ILE A 55 -15.70 16.36 5.12
N ASN A 56 -16.76 15.60 4.80
CA ASN A 56 -16.61 14.23 4.28
C ASN A 56 -15.91 14.21 2.93
N GLN A 57 -16.21 15.15 2.03
CA GLN A 57 -15.54 15.25 0.74
C GLN A 57 -14.04 15.48 0.93
N LYS A 58 -13.67 16.44 1.79
CA LYS A 58 -12.26 16.76 2.07
C LYS A 58 -11.54 15.57 2.71
N ALA A 59 -12.14 14.97 3.75
CA ALA A 59 -11.60 13.79 4.41
C ALA A 59 -11.48 12.59 3.44
N SER A 60 -12.48 12.39 2.57
CA SER A 60 -12.44 11.34 1.55
C SER A 60 -11.35 11.59 0.51
N SER A 61 -11.12 12.84 0.07
CA SER A 61 -10.08 13.11 -0.92
C SER A 61 -8.67 12.89 -0.36
N GLU A 62 -8.43 13.31 0.88
CA GLU A 62 -7.14 13.13 1.55
C GLU A 62 -6.87 11.64 1.83
N THR A 63 -7.89 10.92 2.30
CA THR A 63 -7.78 9.47 2.55
C THR A 63 -7.65 8.66 1.26
N LEU A 64 -8.38 9.01 0.20
CA LEU A 64 -8.28 8.35 -1.10
C LEU A 64 -6.89 8.54 -1.72
N ALA A 65 -6.31 9.74 -1.63
CA ALA A 65 -4.96 9.99 -2.10
C ALA A 65 -3.92 9.14 -1.33
N ALA A 66 -4.04 9.08 0.00
CA ALA A 66 -3.16 8.24 0.82
C ALA A 66 -3.33 6.74 0.51
N ILE A 67 -4.57 6.26 0.35
CA ILE A 67 -4.86 4.86 -0.02
C ILE A 67 -4.28 4.52 -1.40
N GLN A 68 -4.40 5.43 -2.38
CA GLN A 68 -3.81 5.24 -3.71
C GLN A 68 -2.29 5.17 -3.65
N GLN A 69 -1.65 6.07 -2.89
CA GLN A 69 -0.21 6.02 -2.67
C GLN A 69 0.20 4.69 -2.01
N MET A 70 -0.50 4.24 -0.96
CA MET A 70 -0.23 2.95 -0.33
C MET A 70 -0.41 1.78 -1.30
N LYS A 71 -1.46 1.79 -2.13
CA LYS A 71 -1.71 0.74 -3.12
C LYS A 71 -0.62 0.68 -4.19
N THR A 72 -0.14 1.82 -4.66
CA THR A 72 0.97 1.85 -5.62
C THR A 72 2.28 1.37 -5.01
N ALA A 73 2.57 1.72 -3.76
CA ALA A 73 3.72 1.20 -3.04
C ALA A 73 3.64 -0.32 -2.84
N GLN A 74 2.48 -0.85 -2.46
CA GLN A 74 2.26 -2.31 -2.33
C GLN A 74 2.47 -3.05 -3.65
N ASN A 75 1.94 -2.52 -4.76
CA ASN A 75 2.15 -3.13 -6.07
C ASN A 75 3.63 -3.15 -6.47
N ARG A 76 4.36 -2.05 -6.24
CA ARG A 76 5.80 -2.00 -6.51
C ARG A 76 6.60 -2.97 -5.66
N VAL A 77 6.24 -3.16 -4.39
CA VAL A 77 6.86 -4.17 -3.52
C VAL A 77 6.63 -5.57 -4.07
N ALA A 78 5.40 -5.89 -4.48
CA ALA A 78 5.08 -7.21 -5.03
C ALA A 78 5.85 -7.50 -6.33
N GLU A 79 5.97 -6.51 -7.22
CA GLU A 79 6.76 -6.64 -8.46
C GLU A 79 8.25 -6.85 -8.16
N LEU A 80 8.82 -6.09 -7.22
CA LEU A 80 10.21 -6.26 -6.80
C LEU A 80 10.45 -7.66 -6.21
N ASP A 81 9.52 -8.13 -5.37
CA ASP A 81 9.59 -9.44 -4.74
C ASP A 81 9.51 -10.58 -5.77
N GLU A 82 8.59 -10.48 -6.73
CA GLU A 82 8.48 -11.44 -7.83
C GLU A 82 9.77 -11.49 -8.68
N TYR A 83 10.31 -10.33 -9.04
CA TYR A 83 11.55 -10.26 -9.82
C TYR A 83 12.76 -10.89 -9.11
N TYR A 84 12.93 -10.59 -7.82
CA TYR A 84 14.07 -11.10 -7.07
C TYR A 84 13.89 -12.54 -6.60
N SER A 85 12.67 -13.00 -6.31
CA SER A 85 12.40 -14.40 -5.97
C SER A 85 12.74 -15.33 -7.14
N GLY A 86 12.35 -14.97 -8.37
CA GLY A 86 12.72 -15.74 -9.57
C GLY A 86 14.23 -15.76 -9.80
N LYS A 87 14.91 -14.62 -9.66
CA LYS A 87 16.36 -14.53 -9.79
C LYS A 87 17.08 -15.36 -8.73
N LEU A 88 16.62 -15.32 -7.48
CA LEU A 88 17.17 -16.11 -6.38
C LEU A 88 16.99 -17.62 -6.62
N ALA A 89 15.82 -18.05 -7.10
CA ALA A 89 15.56 -19.45 -7.42
C ALA A 89 16.50 -19.95 -8.53
N HIS A 90 16.65 -19.18 -9.61
CA HIS A 90 17.56 -19.51 -10.71
C HIS A 90 19.02 -19.64 -10.23
N VAL A 91 19.51 -18.64 -9.50
CA VAL A 91 20.90 -18.63 -8.99
C VAL A 91 21.13 -19.76 -7.98
N THR A 92 20.12 -20.11 -7.20
CA THR A 92 20.19 -21.22 -6.23
C THR A 92 20.27 -22.57 -6.95
N GLU A 93 19.45 -22.77 -7.99
CA GLU A 93 19.47 -23.98 -8.81
C GLU A 93 20.84 -24.16 -9.48
N GLU A 94 21.34 -23.13 -10.17
CA GLU A 94 22.66 -23.19 -10.83
C GLU A 94 23.80 -23.48 -9.84
N ASN A 95 23.80 -22.85 -8.66
CA ASN A 95 24.79 -23.13 -7.62
C ASN A 95 24.70 -24.56 -7.09
N SER A 96 23.48 -25.11 -6.98
CA SER A 96 23.26 -26.48 -6.50
C SER A 96 23.79 -27.53 -7.49
N VAL A 97 23.57 -27.31 -8.79
CA VAL A 97 24.10 -28.17 -9.87
C VAL A 97 25.62 -28.12 -9.88
N LEU A 98 26.21 -26.92 -9.81
CA LEU A 98 27.67 -26.77 -9.76
C LEU A 98 28.28 -27.38 -8.49
N ARG A 99 27.60 -27.29 -7.34
CA ARG A 99 27.99 -28.00 -6.12
C ARG A 99 28.00 -29.51 -6.31
N ALA A 100 26.96 -30.06 -6.95
CA ALA A 100 26.86 -31.49 -7.23
C ALA A 100 27.99 -31.95 -8.16
N ASP A 101 28.28 -31.19 -9.23
CA ASP A 101 29.38 -31.46 -10.15
C ASP A 101 30.76 -31.44 -9.47
N ILE A 102 30.99 -30.47 -8.57
CA ILE A 102 32.24 -30.37 -7.80
C ILE A 102 32.33 -31.50 -6.77
N ALA A 103 31.22 -31.87 -6.12
CA ALA A 103 31.18 -32.95 -5.14
C ALA A 103 31.40 -34.33 -5.78
N ALA A 104 30.83 -34.56 -6.96
CA ALA A 104 31.04 -35.75 -7.78
C ALA A 104 32.42 -35.79 -8.45
N GLY A 105 33.19 -34.70 -8.39
CA GLY A 105 34.52 -34.59 -8.99
C GLY A 105 34.50 -34.41 -10.51
N HIS A 106 33.34 -34.17 -11.11
CA HIS A 106 33.18 -33.86 -12.53
C HIS A 106 33.74 -32.48 -12.90
N ARG A 107 33.80 -31.55 -11.93
CA ARG A 107 34.45 -30.24 -12.06
C ARG A 107 35.42 -29.98 -10.91
N ARG A 108 36.48 -29.21 -11.18
CA ARG A 108 37.47 -28.80 -10.18
C ARG A 108 37.55 -27.28 -10.09
N VAL A 109 37.72 -26.77 -8.88
CA VAL A 109 37.86 -25.33 -8.63
C VAL A 109 39.31 -24.94 -8.80
N GLN A 110 39.56 -23.98 -9.67
CA GLN A 110 40.88 -23.43 -9.96
C GLN A 110 40.87 -21.94 -9.62
N ILE A 111 41.95 -21.46 -8.98
CA ILE A 111 42.15 -20.03 -8.77
C ILE A 111 43.11 -19.55 -9.84
N ALA A 112 42.66 -18.60 -10.66
CA ALA A 112 43.57 -17.87 -11.53
C ALA A 112 44.44 -16.95 -10.69
N ALA A 113 45.76 -17.10 -10.76
CA ALA A 113 46.73 -16.21 -10.08
C ALA A 113 46.84 -14.82 -10.73
N ALA A 114 45.99 -14.52 -11.72
CA ALA A 114 46.03 -13.26 -12.44
C ALA A 114 45.27 -12.16 -11.68
N ASN A 115 45.76 -10.92 -11.80
CA ASN A 115 45.05 -9.72 -11.36
C ASN A 115 43.57 -9.77 -11.82
N LEU A 116 42.64 -9.30 -10.99
CA LEU A 116 41.20 -9.27 -11.22
C LEU A 116 40.82 -8.71 -12.60
N ALA A 117 41.60 -7.75 -13.12
CA ALA A 117 41.47 -7.17 -14.47
C ALA A 117 41.83 -8.16 -15.61
N THR A 118 42.75 -9.08 -15.37
CA THR A 118 43.20 -10.09 -16.35
C THR A 118 42.26 -11.30 -16.37
N CYS A 119 41.62 -11.65 -15.25
CA CYS A 119 40.67 -12.77 -15.16
C CYS A 119 39.43 -12.60 -16.05
N GLN A 120 38.90 -11.38 -16.18
CA GLN A 120 37.81 -11.08 -17.12
C GLN A 120 38.25 -11.23 -18.59
N LEU A 121 39.52 -10.97 -18.89
CA LEU A 121 40.11 -11.14 -20.21
C LEU A 121 40.35 -12.60 -20.58
N THR A 122 40.69 -13.46 -19.62
CA THR A 122 40.90 -14.90 -19.86
C THR A 122 39.58 -15.63 -20.17
N GLN A 123 38.44 -15.14 -19.67
CA GLN A 123 37.13 -15.74 -19.98
C GLN A 123 36.72 -15.52 -21.45
N ASN A 124 37.31 -14.53 -22.13
CA ASN A 124 37.02 -14.16 -23.52
C ASN A 124 38.19 -14.44 -24.48
N ARG A 125 39.28 -15.05 -24.00
CA ARG A 125 40.42 -15.44 -24.84
C ARG A 125 40.53 -16.95 -24.93
N ASP A 126 40.10 -17.41 -26.09
CA ASP A 126 40.64 -18.54 -26.83
C ASP A 126 40.45 -19.93 -26.21
N THR A 127 39.51 -20.64 -26.82
CA THR A 127 39.59 -22.07 -27.16
C THR A 127 40.81 -22.34 -28.08
N GLY A 128 41.98 -21.81 -27.73
CA GLY A 128 43.21 -21.84 -28.49
C GLY A 128 44.32 -22.43 -27.65
N THR A 129 44.83 -23.57 -28.11
CA THR A 129 46.06 -24.28 -27.75
C THR A 129 46.69 -23.91 -26.40
N ARG A 130 46.59 -24.83 -25.43
CA ARG A 130 47.37 -24.82 -24.18
C ARG A 130 48.86 -24.63 -24.50
N SER A 131 49.35 -23.40 -24.35
CA SER A 131 50.77 -23.09 -24.30
C SER A 131 51.15 -22.88 -22.84
N VAL A 132 52.14 -23.64 -22.39
CA VAL A 132 52.60 -23.69 -21.01
C VAL A 132 53.44 -22.44 -20.74
N GLY A 133 52.82 -21.40 -20.17
CA GLY A 133 53.57 -20.24 -19.67
C GLY A 133 52.79 -18.93 -19.72
N ASP A 134 51.99 -18.67 -18.69
CA ASP A 134 52.11 -17.52 -17.78
C ASP A 134 50.74 -17.27 -17.11
N GLY A 135 50.74 -17.24 -15.78
CA GLY A 135 49.56 -17.32 -14.91
C GLY A 135 49.40 -18.72 -14.30
N THR A 136 50.12 -18.99 -13.21
CA THR A 136 50.01 -20.23 -12.43
C THR A 136 48.59 -20.44 -11.90
N GLN A 137 47.75 -21.20 -12.62
CA GLN A 137 46.48 -21.67 -12.07
C GLN A 137 46.79 -22.66 -10.95
N VAL A 138 46.40 -22.31 -9.72
CA VAL A 138 46.55 -23.19 -8.57
C VAL A 138 45.31 -24.06 -8.48
N GLU A 139 45.45 -25.35 -8.77
CA GLU A 139 44.39 -26.33 -8.57
C GLU A 139 44.22 -26.58 -7.06
N LEU A 140 43.00 -26.33 -6.56
CA LEU A 140 42.69 -26.58 -5.16
C LEU A 140 42.37 -28.05 -4.93
N THR A 141 42.74 -28.57 -3.76
CA THR A 141 42.26 -29.88 -3.30
C THR A 141 40.74 -29.91 -3.28
N ALA A 142 40.11 -31.06 -3.54
CA ALA A 142 38.65 -31.17 -3.61
C ALA A 142 37.92 -30.59 -2.37
N LYS A 143 38.53 -30.73 -1.18
CA LYS A 143 38.01 -30.13 0.07
C LYS A 143 38.12 -28.60 0.07
N ALA A 144 39.29 -28.05 -0.26
CA ALA A 144 39.50 -26.61 -0.32
C ALA A 144 38.67 -25.95 -1.43
N GLY A 145 38.55 -26.59 -2.59
CA GLY A 145 37.73 -26.11 -3.71
C GLY A 145 36.25 -25.96 -3.35
N ARG A 146 35.67 -26.94 -2.64
CA ARG A 146 34.28 -26.87 -2.14
C ARG A 146 34.09 -25.71 -1.17
N THR A 147 34.97 -25.55 -0.18
CA THR A 147 34.87 -24.45 0.79
C THR A 147 34.96 -23.07 0.12
N ILE A 148 35.88 -22.89 -0.82
CA ILE A 148 36.02 -21.62 -1.56
C ILE A 148 34.77 -21.35 -2.42
N TYR A 149 34.24 -22.39 -3.07
CA TYR A 149 32.99 -22.28 -3.82
C TYR A 149 31.81 -21.90 -2.93
N ASP A 150 31.69 -22.53 -1.76
CA ASP A 150 30.64 -22.25 -0.78
C ASP A 150 30.67 -20.78 -0.31
N ILE A 151 31.87 -20.27 -0.03
CA ILE A 151 32.08 -18.87 0.35
C ILE A 151 31.64 -17.95 -0.80
N ARG A 152 32.04 -18.23 -2.04
CA ARG A 152 31.66 -17.43 -3.20
C ARG A 152 30.14 -17.41 -3.40
N ALA A 153 29.49 -18.56 -3.29
CA ALA A 153 28.04 -18.68 -3.39
C ALA A 153 27.34 -17.86 -2.30
N GLY A 154 27.85 -17.90 -1.07
CA GLY A 154 27.36 -17.07 0.04
C GLY A 154 27.47 -15.57 -0.24
N ILE A 155 28.63 -15.10 -0.71
CA ILE A 155 28.86 -13.70 -1.08
C ILE A 155 27.90 -13.23 -2.17
N ILE A 156 27.69 -14.04 -3.21
CA ILE A 156 26.74 -13.71 -4.30
C ILE A 156 25.31 -13.60 -3.75
N GLY A 157 24.91 -14.53 -2.89
CA GLY A 157 23.59 -14.48 -2.25
C GLY A 157 23.41 -13.25 -1.37
N ASP A 158 24.41 -12.88 -0.57
CA ASP A 158 24.35 -11.70 0.29
C ASP A 158 24.37 -10.40 -0.51
N GLN A 159 25.13 -10.34 -1.62
CA GLN A 159 25.09 -9.20 -2.54
C GLN A 159 23.71 -9.04 -3.18
N ALA A 160 23.05 -10.13 -3.60
CA ALA A 160 21.69 -10.08 -4.12
C ALA A 160 20.67 -9.56 -3.10
N LYS A 161 20.80 -9.97 -1.83
CA LYS A 161 19.96 -9.45 -0.73
C LYS A 161 20.19 -7.95 -0.51
N LEU A 162 21.44 -7.50 -0.53
CA LEU A 162 21.78 -6.08 -0.38
C LEU A 162 21.23 -5.26 -1.55
N ASP A 163 21.34 -5.75 -2.78
CA ASP A 163 20.78 -5.09 -3.97
C ASP A 163 19.26 -4.95 -3.86
N TYR A 164 18.57 -6.03 -3.46
CA TYR A 164 17.13 -6.00 -3.20
C TYR A 164 16.77 -4.95 -2.14
N LEU A 165 17.44 -4.95 -0.99
CA LEU A 165 17.17 -3.98 0.08
C LEU A 165 17.45 -2.54 -0.36
N GLN A 166 18.51 -2.31 -1.13
CA GLN A 166 18.81 -0.99 -1.68
C GLN A 166 17.74 -0.52 -2.67
N GLN A 167 17.19 -1.41 -3.51
CA GLN A 167 16.09 -1.07 -4.39
C GLN A 167 14.79 -0.84 -3.62
N TYR A 168 14.46 -1.69 -2.65
CA TYR A 168 13.32 -1.50 -1.77
C TYR A 168 13.33 -0.11 -1.09
N VAL A 169 14.48 0.30 -0.52
CA VAL A 169 14.59 1.62 0.10
C VAL A 169 14.44 2.75 -0.93
N ARG A 170 15.05 2.61 -2.13
CA ARG A 170 14.98 3.63 -3.19
C ARG A 170 13.59 3.79 -3.77
N ASP A 171 12.91 2.68 -4.00
CA ASP A 171 11.70 2.62 -4.81
C ASP A 171 10.42 2.59 -3.96
N VAL A 172 10.49 2.11 -2.72
CA VAL A 172 9.31 1.97 -1.85
C VAL A 172 9.34 3.00 -0.73
N VAL A 173 10.42 3.03 0.06
CA VAL A 173 10.51 3.90 1.24
C VAL A 173 10.56 5.37 0.85
N ARG A 174 11.32 5.70 -0.20
CA ARG A 174 11.46 7.09 -0.65
C ARG A 174 10.16 7.67 -1.22
N GLN A 175 9.29 6.83 -1.80
CA GLN A 175 7.97 7.24 -2.30
C GLN A 175 6.94 7.43 -1.17
N CYS A 176 7.15 6.79 -0.01
CA CYS A 176 6.27 6.89 1.15
C CYS A 176 6.66 8.02 2.12
N LYS A 177 7.72 8.78 1.86
CA LYS A 177 8.14 9.90 2.70
C LYS A 177 7.52 11.20 2.16
N PRO A 178 6.47 11.76 2.81
CA PRO A 178 6.07 13.14 2.52
C PRO A 178 7.21 14.09 2.94
N GLU A 179 7.52 15.08 2.10
CA GLU A 179 8.41 16.20 2.49
C GLU A 179 7.81 17.02 3.64
#